data_AF-A0A7S3HFI4-F1
#
_entry.id   AF-A0A7S3HFI4-F1
#
_cell.length_a   1.000
_cell.length_b   1.000
_cell.length_c   1.000
_cell.angle_alpha   90.00
_cell.angle_beta   90.00
_cell.angle_gamma   90.00
#
_symmetry.space_group_name_H-M   'P 1'
#
loop_
_entity.id
_entity.type
_entity.pdbx_description
1 polymer ?
#
loop_
_entity_poly.entity_id
_entity_poly.type
_entity_poly.pdbx_seq_one_letter_code
_entity_poly.pdbx_strand_id
1 'polypeptide(L)'
;EELQGKQYTRQLHEDICPAFVVVTQAPRGLCEGRYMQSHGKDKADEFRHKMDHYLEANLTDGVHSLSDFFQDVAKSSVMNLPVAGKDDEDLFESTRIYMEREGRPFNYLPTEAEVASEILAKREALRKAENEAAAAGADLEGKGAVQQSETRRQAERMAIISKHLKEHQQLRDTPVREYLMEYMIPSLTEGLIEVCKVMPDNPTDYLAKYLEEHA
;
A
#
# COMPACT_ATOMS: atom_id res chain seq x y z
N GLU A 1 -42.12 -70.67 -11.02
CA GLU A 1 -40.77 -70.07 -11.06
C GLU A 1 -40.67 -69.07 -9.93
N GLU A 2 -39.95 -69.45 -8.87
CA GLU A 2 -39.69 -68.58 -7.72
C GLU A 2 -38.65 -67.54 -8.11
N LEU A 3 -39.02 -66.26 -8.00
CA LEU A 3 -38.10 -65.13 -8.15
C LEU A 3 -37.11 -65.14 -6.98
N GLN A 4 -35.94 -65.74 -7.19
CA GLN A 4 -34.81 -65.65 -6.28
C GLN A 4 -34.46 -64.16 -6.07
N GLY A 5 -34.68 -63.68 -4.85
CA GLY A 5 -34.34 -62.32 -4.46
C GLY A 5 -32.85 -62.08 -4.65
N LYS A 6 -32.48 -61.05 -5.40
CA LYS A 6 -31.08 -60.64 -5.59
C LYS A 6 -30.45 -60.38 -4.22
N GLN A 7 -29.43 -61.15 -3.88
CA GLN A 7 -28.67 -60.98 -2.65
C GLN A 7 -27.67 -59.85 -2.86
N TYR A 8 -27.91 -58.70 -2.24
CA TYR A 8 -27.00 -57.56 -2.32
C TYR A 8 -25.92 -57.68 -1.24
N THR A 9 -24.65 -57.74 -1.64
CA THR A 9 -23.51 -57.61 -0.72
C THR A 9 -23.25 -56.13 -0.47
N ARG A 10 -23.47 -55.69 0.77
CA ARG A 10 -23.12 -54.32 1.20
C ARG A 10 -21.63 -54.26 1.49
N GLN A 11 -20.93 -53.27 0.93
CA GLN A 11 -19.53 -53.00 1.20
C GLN A 11 -19.39 -51.57 1.73
N LEU A 12 -18.38 -51.35 2.58
CA LEU A 12 -18.05 -50.02 3.09
C LEU A 12 -17.44 -49.20 1.95
N HIS A 13 -17.87 -47.95 1.83
CA HIS A 13 -17.23 -47.01 0.92
C HIS A 13 -16.06 -46.34 1.64
N GLU A 14 -14.83 -46.72 1.29
CA GLU A 14 -13.62 -46.26 1.99
C GLU A 14 -13.44 -44.73 1.87
N ASP A 15 -13.69 -44.14 0.69
CA ASP A 15 -13.48 -42.69 0.49
C ASP A 15 -14.42 -41.78 1.31
N ILE A 16 -15.58 -42.30 1.73
CA ILE A 16 -16.58 -41.54 2.50
C ILE A 16 -16.46 -41.88 3.99
N CYS A 17 -15.79 -42.97 4.32
CA CYS A 17 -15.65 -43.40 5.69
C CYS A 17 -14.76 -42.40 6.46
N PRO A 18 -15.22 -41.86 7.61
CA PRO A 18 -14.42 -40.94 8.39
C PRO A 18 -13.18 -41.66 8.95
N ALA A 19 -12.04 -40.98 8.88
CA ALA A 19 -10.79 -41.46 9.46
C ALA A 19 -10.82 -41.47 11.01
N PHE A 20 -11.54 -40.51 11.60
CA PHE A 20 -11.67 -40.36 13.05
C PHE A 20 -13.14 -40.21 13.42
N VAL A 21 -13.60 -40.97 14.42
CA VAL A 21 -14.95 -40.85 14.96
C VAL A 21 -14.85 -40.43 16.42
N VAL A 22 -15.50 -39.32 16.76
CA VAL A 22 -15.59 -38.82 18.14
C VAL A 22 -17.06 -38.73 18.51
N VAL A 23 -17.45 -39.50 19.53
CA VAL A 23 -18.82 -39.57 20.03
C VAL A 23 -18.89 -38.75 21.31
N THR A 24 -19.61 -37.65 21.26
CA THR A 24 -19.83 -36.79 22.42
C THR A 24 -21.09 -37.23 23.17
N GLN A 25 -20.98 -37.34 24.49
CA GLN A 25 -22.10 -37.75 25.34
C GLN A 25 -22.28 -36.75 26.49
N ALA A 26 -23.53 -36.45 26.81
CA ALA A 26 -23.86 -35.65 27.98
C ALA A 26 -25.17 -36.15 28.63
N PRO A 27 -25.36 -35.89 29.94
CA PRO A 27 -26.59 -36.24 30.64
C PRO A 27 -27.83 -35.59 30.01
N ARG A 28 -28.97 -36.30 30.06
CA ARG A 28 -30.26 -35.85 29.49
C ARG A 28 -30.61 -34.41 29.87
N GLY A 29 -30.49 -34.06 31.15
CA GLY A 29 -30.84 -32.72 31.63
C GLY A 29 -29.97 -31.60 31.05
N LEU A 30 -28.69 -31.88 30.78
CA LEU A 30 -27.78 -30.92 30.16
C LEU A 30 -28.14 -30.71 28.68
N CYS A 31 -28.41 -31.81 27.96
CA CYS A 31 -28.86 -31.74 26.57
C CYS A 31 -30.22 -31.02 26.44
N GLU A 32 -31.17 -31.32 27.32
CA GLU A 32 -32.50 -30.70 27.34
C GLU A 32 -32.39 -29.18 27.60
N GLY A 33 -31.60 -28.77 28.60
CA GLY A 33 -31.36 -27.37 28.90
C GLY A 33 -30.74 -26.60 27.72
N ARG A 34 -29.73 -27.17 27.06
CA ARG A 34 -29.11 -26.57 25.86
C ARG A 34 -30.08 -26.52 24.68
N TYR A 35 -30.88 -27.57 24.47
CA TYR A 35 -31.87 -27.61 23.39
C TYR A 35 -32.93 -26.52 23.56
N MET A 36 -33.48 -26.38 24.77
CA MET A 36 -34.45 -25.33 25.11
C MET A 36 -33.87 -23.92 24.94
N GLN A 37 -32.60 -23.71 25.27
CA GLN A 37 -31.93 -22.41 25.08
C GLN A 37 -31.81 -22.04 23.60
N SER A 38 -31.57 -23.02 22.73
CA SER A 38 -31.40 -22.79 21.28
C SER A 38 -32.72 -22.78 20.50
N HIS A 39 -33.72 -23.56 20.91
CA HIS A 39 -34.95 -23.80 20.12
C HIS A 39 -36.24 -23.27 20.77
N GLY A 40 -36.15 -22.75 22.00
CA GLY A 40 -37.28 -22.26 22.79
C GLY A 40 -37.83 -23.30 23.77
N LYS A 41 -38.42 -22.81 24.87
CA LYS A 41 -38.92 -23.66 25.98
C LYS A 41 -40.10 -24.54 25.60
N ASP A 42 -40.88 -24.14 24.59
CA ASP A 42 -42.11 -24.84 24.18
C ASP A 42 -41.85 -26.16 23.43
N LYS A 43 -40.59 -26.45 23.08
CA LYS A 43 -40.18 -27.66 22.33
C LYS A 43 -39.59 -28.77 23.21
N ALA A 44 -39.84 -28.71 24.51
CA ALA A 44 -39.34 -29.69 25.47
C ALA A 44 -39.82 -31.12 25.17
N ASP A 45 -41.11 -31.28 24.85
CA ASP A 45 -41.70 -32.57 24.51
C ASP A 45 -41.10 -33.18 23.24
N GLU A 46 -40.82 -32.35 22.24
CA GLU A 46 -40.16 -32.76 21.00
C GLU A 46 -38.75 -33.31 21.27
N PHE A 47 -37.98 -32.63 22.12
CA PHE A 47 -36.66 -33.09 22.53
C PHE A 47 -36.74 -34.45 23.25
N ARG A 48 -37.65 -34.58 24.21
CA ARG A 48 -37.82 -35.83 24.97
C ARG A 48 -38.14 -37.00 24.04
N HIS A 49 -39.10 -36.82 23.13
CA HIS A 49 -39.45 -37.85 22.16
C HIS A 49 -38.26 -38.27 21.27
N LYS A 50 -37.49 -37.30 20.75
CA LYS A 50 -36.29 -37.57 19.95
C LYS A 50 -35.19 -38.28 20.76
N MET A 51 -35.00 -37.86 22.01
CA MET A 51 -34.01 -38.43 22.91
C MET A 51 -34.36 -39.88 23.27
N ASP A 52 -35.62 -40.16 23.59
CA ASP A 52 -36.07 -41.51 23.92
C ASP A 52 -35.90 -42.45 22.71
N HIS A 53 -36.24 -42.00 21.50
CA HIS A 53 -35.94 -42.75 20.26
C HIS A 53 -34.42 -42.99 20.07
N TYR A 54 -33.57 -42.01 20.36
CA TYR A 54 -32.11 -42.18 20.28
C TYR A 54 -31.61 -43.25 21.27
N LEU A 55 -32.11 -43.24 22.51
CA LEU A 55 -31.74 -44.24 23.53
C LEU A 55 -32.16 -45.65 23.10
N GLU A 56 -33.37 -45.80 22.59
CA GLU A 56 -33.87 -47.09 22.07
C GLU A 56 -33.04 -47.60 20.89
N ALA A 57 -32.67 -46.71 19.96
CA ALA A 57 -31.96 -47.08 18.75
C ALA A 57 -30.44 -47.30 18.93
N ASN A 58 -29.81 -46.71 19.96
CA ASN A 58 -28.34 -46.70 20.08
C ASN A 58 -27.78 -47.18 21.42
N LEU A 59 -28.58 -47.18 22.50
CA LEU A 59 -28.09 -47.45 23.87
C LEU A 59 -28.85 -48.59 24.56
N THR A 60 -29.63 -49.36 23.81
CA THR A 60 -30.36 -50.54 24.30
C THR A 60 -29.53 -51.80 24.11
N ASP A 61 -29.51 -52.66 25.12
CA ASP A 61 -28.77 -53.93 25.08
C ASP A 61 -29.22 -54.81 23.90
N GLY A 62 -28.25 -55.25 23.09
CA GLY A 62 -28.49 -56.11 21.92
C GLY A 62 -28.75 -55.38 20.60
N VAL A 63 -28.78 -54.05 20.60
CA VAL A 63 -28.81 -53.24 19.37
C VAL A 63 -27.39 -52.81 19.02
N HIS A 64 -26.95 -53.05 17.78
CA HIS A 64 -25.67 -52.52 17.28
C HIS A 64 -25.77 -51.00 17.17
N SER A 65 -25.02 -50.29 18.01
CA SER A 65 -24.96 -48.84 18.01
C SER A 65 -24.18 -48.31 16.82
N LEU A 66 -24.31 -47.00 16.55
CA LEU A 66 -23.48 -46.33 15.55
C LEU A 66 -21.98 -46.46 15.86
N SER A 67 -21.61 -46.44 17.15
CA SER A 67 -20.23 -46.64 17.60
C SER A 67 -19.75 -48.05 17.26
N ASP A 68 -20.58 -49.06 17.48
CA ASP A 68 -20.25 -50.46 17.18
C ASP A 68 -20.09 -50.67 15.68
N PHE A 69 -20.90 -50.01 14.85
CA PHE A 69 -20.71 -50.04 13.40
C PHE A 69 -19.32 -49.56 12.98
N PHE A 70 -18.86 -48.43 13.53
CA PHE A 70 -17.54 -47.90 13.18
C PHE A 70 -16.39 -48.75 13.75
N GLN A 71 -16.57 -49.37 14.92
CA GLN A 71 -15.57 -50.27 15.51
C GLN A 71 -15.51 -51.63 14.79
N ASP A 72 -16.65 -52.27 14.58
CA ASP A 72 -16.72 -53.67 14.10
C ASP A 72 -16.70 -53.77 12.57
N VAL A 73 -17.43 -52.88 11.89
CA VAL A 73 -17.57 -52.93 10.42
C VAL A 73 -16.50 -52.07 9.75
N ALA A 74 -16.40 -50.79 10.15
CA ALA A 74 -15.45 -49.86 9.54
C ALA A 74 -14.01 -50.03 10.06
N LYS A 75 -13.83 -50.68 11.22
CA LYS A 75 -12.53 -50.83 11.90
C LYS A 75 -11.84 -49.48 12.15
N SER A 76 -12.64 -48.43 12.29
CA SER A 76 -12.18 -47.08 12.59
C SER A 76 -12.02 -46.92 14.10
N SER A 77 -11.10 -46.06 14.49
CA SER A 77 -10.98 -45.67 15.89
C SER A 77 -12.21 -44.83 16.29
N VAL A 78 -12.83 -45.16 17.43
CA VAL A 78 -13.93 -44.39 18.02
C VAL A 78 -13.55 -43.92 19.42
N MET A 79 -13.59 -42.60 19.64
CA MET A 79 -13.37 -41.98 20.95
C MET A 79 -14.70 -41.56 21.57
N ASN A 80 -14.99 -42.05 22.78
CA ASN A 80 -16.10 -41.53 23.58
C ASN A 80 -15.62 -40.35 24.44
N LEU A 81 -16.18 -39.16 24.20
CA LEU A 81 -15.81 -37.92 24.87
C LEU A 81 -16.99 -37.37 25.70
N PRO A 82 -17.01 -37.57 27.03
CA PRO A 82 -18.05 -37.00 27.88
C PRO A 82 -17.88 -35.48 27.96
N VAL A 83 -18.96 -34.76 27.65
CA VAL A 83 -18.99 -33.29 27.60
C VAL A 83 -19.27 -32.67 28.97
N ALA A 84 -19.91 -33.42 29.87
CA ALA A 84 -20.26 -32.91 31.18
C ALA A 84 -19.00 -32.62 32.03
N GLY A 85 -18.88 -31.38 32.49
CA GLY A 85 -17.79 -30.95 33.38
C GLY A 85 -16.48 -30.62 32.68
N LYS A 86 -16.45 -30.58 31.34
CA LYS A 86 -15.30 -30.13 30.55
C LYS A 86 -15.59 -28.79 29.88
N ASP A 87 -14.59 -27.93 29.79
CA ASP A 87 -14.66 -26.71 29.00
C ASP A 87 -14.32 -26.97 27.52
N ASP A 88 -14.43 -25.93 26.70
CA ASP A 88 -14.21 -26.04 25.26
C ASP A 88 -12.73 -26.33 24.92
N GLU A 89 -11.79 -25.84 25.74
CA GLU A 89 -10.36 -26.09 25.58
C GLU A 89 -10.02 -27.56 25.87
N ASP A 90 -10.55 -28.13 26.96
CA ASP A 90 -10.39 -29.54 27.32
C ASP A 90 -10.95 -30.48 26.25
N LEU A 91 -12.13 -30.15 25.70
CA LEU A 91 -12.76 -30.93 24.63
C LEU A 91 -11.93 -30.87 23.35
N PHE A 92 -11.43 -29.68 23.01
CA PHE A 92 -10.58 -29.47 21.86
C PHE A 92 -9.25 -30.22 22.00
N GLU A 93 -8.55 -30.09 23.14
CA GLU A 93 -7.30 -30.80 23.40
C GLU A 93 -7.49 -32.31 23.37
N SER A 94 -8.55 -32.82 24.00
CA SER A 94 -8.87 -34.25 23.99
C SER A 94 -9.04 -34.78 22.56
N THR A 95 -9.78 -34.03 21.73
CA THR A 95 -10.02 -34.37 20.32
C THR A 95 -8.74 -34.27 19.49
N ARG A 96 -7.94 -33.23 19.74
CA ARG A 96 -6.67 -33.00 19.05
C ARG A 96 -5.68 -34.11 19.34
N ILE A 97 -5.48 -34.48 20.60
CA ILE A 97 -4.57 -35.57 21.01
C ILE A 97 -4.97 -36.87 20.32
N TYR A 98 -6.29 -37.13 20.25
CA TYR A 98 -6.81 -38.31 19.59
C TYR A 98 -6.51 -38.34 18.08
N MET A 99 -6.74 -37.23 17.37
CA MET A 99 -6.43 -37.12 15.94
C MET A 99 -4.92 -37.17 15.67
N GLU A 100 -4.12 -36.48 16.47
CA GLU A 100 -2.66 -36.40 16.30
C GLU A 100 -1.95 -37.73 16.60
N ARG A 101 -2.62 -38.71 17.24
CA ARG A 101 -2.05 -40.04 17.50
C ARG A 101 -1.65 -40.78 16.23
N GLU A 102 -2.43 -40.63 15.16
CA GLU A 102 -2.16 -41.23 13.84
C GLU A 102 -1.31 -40.30 12.94
N GLY A 103 -0.83 -39.18 13.49
CA GLY A 103 -0.07 -38.16 12.79
C GLY A 103 -0.73 -36.78 12.85
N ARG A 104 0.09 -35.73 12.80
CA ARG A 104 -0.42 -34.35 12.77
C ARG A 104 -1.03 -34.04 11.40
N PRO A 105 -2.30 -33.61 11.32
CA PRO A 105 -2.88 -33.11 10.08
C PRO A 105 -2.03 -31.98 9.51
N PHE A 106 -1.87 -31.96 8.18
CA PHE A 106 -1.12 -30.90 7.52
C PHE A 106 -1.92 -29.60 7.56
N ASN A 107 -1.35 -28.54 8.12
CA ASN A 107 -1.95 -27.22 8.11
C ASN A 107 -1.63 -26.52 6.78
N TYR A 108 -2.65 -26.30 5.94
CA TYR A 108 -2.53 -25.60 4.66
C TYR A 108 -2.50 -24.07 4.80
N LEU A 109 -2.65 -23.55 6.02
CA LEU A 109 -2.54 -22.11 6.27
C LEU A 109 -1.06 -21.69 6.34
N PRO A 110 -0.73 -20.49 5.84
CA PRO A 110 0.58 -19.90 6.03
C PRO A 110 0.95 -19.89 7.51
N THR A 111 2.21 -20.21 7.79
CA THR A 111 2.72 -20.15 9.15
C THR A 111 2.79 -18.70 9.63
N GLU A 112 2.70 -18.48 10.94
CA GLU A 112 2.84 -17.14 11.52
C GLU A 112 4.17 -16.47 11.14
N ALA A 113 5.23 -17.27 11.01
CA ALA A 113 6.55 -16.82 10.58
C ALA A 113 6.53 -16.31 9.12
N GLU A 114 5.87 -17.03 8.22
CA GLU A 114 5.71 -16.60 6.82
C GLU A 114 4.92 -15.29 6.74
N VAL A 115 3.79 -15.20 7.45
CA VAL A 115 2.98 -13.97 7.51
C VAL A 115 3.79 -12.80 8.06
N ALA A 116 4.53 -13.01 9.15
CA ALA A 116 5.38 -11.98 9.75
C ALA A 116 6.49 -11.51 8.78
N SER A 117 7.11 -12.44 8.05
CA SER A 117 8.14 -12.13 7.06
C SER A 117 7.58 -11.30 5.90
N GLU A 118 6.37 -11.60 5.43
CA GLU A 118 5.72 -10.86 4.36
C GLU A 118 5.36 -9.43 4.80
N ILE A 119 4.87 -9.27 6.03
CA ILE A 119 4.58 -7.96 6.62
C ILE A 119 5.85 -7.11 6.73
N LEU A 120 6.96 -7.70 7.18
CA LEU A 120 8.24 -7.01 7.28
C LEU A 120 8.76 -6.61 5.89
N ALA A 121 8.72 -7.50 4.91
CA ALA A 121 9.14 -7.22 3.54
C ALA A 121 8.34 -6.07 2.92
N LYS A 122 7.01 -6.04 3.13
CA LYS A 122 6.14 -4.94 2.67
C LYS A 122 6.52 -3.62 3.33
N ARG A 123 6.78 -3.61 4.65
CA ARG A 123 7.20 -2.40 5.36
C ARG A 123 8.55 -1.89 4.88
N GLU A 124 9.51 -2.77 4.64
CA GLU A 124 10.81 -2.39 4.11
C GLU A 124 10.71 -1.83 2.69
N ALA A 125 9.88 -2.44 1.83
CA ALA A 125 9.63 -1.95 0.47
C ALA A 125 9.02 -0.54 0.48
N LEU A 126 8.02 -0.31 1.34
CA LEU A 126 7.42 1.02 1.51
C LEU A 126 8.45 2.06 1.98
N ARG A 127 9.25 1.72 2.99
CA ARG A 127 10.29 2.63 3.49
C ARG A 127 11.35 2.95 2.43
N LYS A 128 11.73 1.96 1.61
CA LYS A 128 12.66 2.18 0.49
C LYS A 128 12.04 3.11 -0.55
N ALA A 129 10.78 2.88 -0.93
CA ALA A 129 10.06 3.73 -1.88
C ALA A 129 9.90 5.18 -1.38
N GLU A 130 9.61 5.39 -0.09
CA GLU A 130 9.53 6.72 0.51
C GLU A 130 10.90 7.43 0.48
N ASN A 131 11.97 6.74 0.83
CA ASN A 131 13.33 7.30 0.81
C ASN A 131 13.77 7.65 -0.62
N GLU A 132 13.47 6.80 -1.60
CA GLU A 132 13.76 7.06 -3.01
C GLU A 132 12.94 8.25 -3.54
N ALA A 133 11.67 8.34 -3.18
CA ALA A 133 10.82 9.48 -3.53
C ALA A 133 11.31 10.80 -2.91
N ALA A 134 11.73 10.76 -1.63
CA ALA A 134 12.29 11.92 -0.95
C ALA A 134 13.62 12.38 -1.57
N ALA A 135 14.50 11.43 -1.91
CA ALA A 135 15.76 11.74 -2.59
C ALA A 135 15.53 12.33 -3.99
N ALA A 136 14.60 11.76 -4.77
CA ALA A 136 14.23 12.29 -6.08
C ALA A 136 13.61 13.69 -5.98
N GLY A 137 12.77 13.94 -4.96
CA GLY A 137 12.21 15.26 -4.69
C GLY A 137 13.28 16.31 -4.39
N ALA A 138 14.23 15.99 -3.50
CA ALA A 138 15.33 16.90 -3.15
C ALA A 138 16.22 17.23 -4.36
N ASP A 139 16.49 16.25 -5.23
CA ASP A 139 17.26 16.46 -6.46
C ASP A 139 16.53 17.37 -7.46
N LEU A 140 15.21 17.21 -7.60
CA LEU A 140 14.39 18.04 -8.48
C LEU A 140 14.29 19.48 -7.96
N GLU A 141 14.10 19.67 -6.65
CA GLU A 141 14.10 20.98 -6.01
C GLU A 141 15.45 21.67 -6.14
N GLY A 142 16.56 20.95 -5.93
CA GLY A 142 17.92 21.46 -6.11
C GLY A 142 18.18 21.91 -7.55
N LYS A 143 17.81 21.09 -8.55
CA LYS A 143 17.93 21.46 -9.97
C LYS A 143 17.03 22.64 -10.34
N GLY A 144 15.80 22.68 -9.80
CA GLY A 144 14.86 23.78 -10.01
C GLY A 144 15.38 25.11 -9.48
N ALA A 145 15.97 25.12 -8.28
CA ALA A 145 16.55 26.32 -7.67
C ALA A 145 17.75 26.86 -8.47
N VAL A 146 18.62 25.97 -8.97
CA VAL A 146 19.75 26.36 -9.82
C VAL A 146 19.24 26.95 -11.15
N GLN A 147 18.30 26.28 -11.82
CA GLN A 147 17.73 26.75 -13.08
C GLN A 147 17.02 28.11 -12.92
N GLN A 148 16.31 28.31 -11.80
CA GLN A 148 15.65 29.58 -11.49
C GLN A 148 16.66 30.71 -11.23
N SER A 149 17.78 30.39 -10.58
CA SER A 149 18.87 31.36 -10.37
C SER A 149 19.51 31.78 -11.70
N GLU A 150 19.80 30.83 -12.57
CA GLU A 150 20.40 31.09 -13.88
C GLU A 150 19.47 31.89 -14.80
N THR A 151 18.19 31.53 -14.86
CA THR A 151 17.18 32.26 -15.65
C THR A 151 17.03 33.70 -15.16
N ARG A 152 17.05 33.93 -13.85
CA ARG A 152 17.02 35.29 -13.28
C ARG A 152 18.24 36.11 -13.67
N ARG A 153 19.45 35.55 -13.54
CA ARG A 153 20.70 36.21 -13.96
C ARG A 153 20.69 36.53 -15.46
N GLN A 154 20.17 35.62 -16.28
CA GLN A 154 20.06 35.83 -17.72
C GLN A 154 19.05 36.94 -18.05
N ALA A 155 17.91 37.00 -17.36
CA ALA A 155 16.93 38.07 -17.52
C ALA A 155 17.50 39.44 -17.15
N GLU A 156 18.26 39.53 -16.04
CA GLU A 156 18.95 40.75 -15.62
C GLU A 156 19.96 41.23 -16.67
N ARG A 157 20.76 40.31 -17.23
CA ARG A 157 21.70 40.62 -18.32
C ARG A 157 20.97 41.13 -19.57
N MET A 158 19.89 40.47 -19.98
CA MET A 158 19.11 40.90 -21.15
C MET A 158 18.46 42.27 -20.94
N ALA A 159 18.02 42.59 -19.73
CA ALA A 159 17.47 43.91 -19.40
C ALA A 159 18.50 45.02 -19.55
N ILE A 160 19.75 44.80 -19.11
CA ILE A 160 20.85 45.76 -19.28
C ILE A 160 21.15 45.98 -20.76
N ILE A 161 21.27 44.89 -21.54
CA ILE A 161 21.52 44.96 -22.98
C ILE A 161 20.39 45.72 -23.70
N SER A 162 19.13 45.40 -23.38
CA SER A 162 17.96 46.05 -23.97
C SER A 162 17.94 47.55 -23.68
N LYS A 163 18.29 47.95 -22.45
CA LYS A 163 18.38 49.37 -22.08
C LYS A 163 19.43 50.10 -22.91
N HIS A 164 20.65 49.57 -23.00
CA HIS A 164 21.72 50.18 -23.81
C HIS A 164 21.39 50.22 -25.30
N LEU A 165 20.77 49.16 -25.83
CA LEU A 165 20.31 49.14 -27.23
C LEU A 165 19.28 50.23 -27.49
N LYS A 166 18.34 50.44 -26.55
CA LYS A 166 17.33 51.49 -26.65
C LYS A 166 17.95 52.89 -26.59
N GLU A 167 18.88 53.13 -25.67
CA GLU A 167 19.62 54.39 -25.59
C GLU A 167 20.39 54.69 -26.88
N HIS A 168 21.10 53.68 -27.42
CA HIS A 168 21.84 53.81 -28.66
C HIS A 168 20.92 54.02 -29.88
N GLN A 169 19.75 53.37 -29.90
CA GLN A 169 18.76 53.59 -30.94
C GLN A 169 18.17 54.99 -30.89
N GLN A 170 17.85 55.51 -29.69
CA GLN A 170 17.37 56.88 -29.51
C GLN A 170 18.38 57.91 -30.04
N LEU A 171 19.67 57.72 -29.74
CA LEU A 171 20.74 58.57 -30.27
C LEU A 171 20.80 58.52 -31.80
N ARG A 172 20.62 57.33 -32.41
CA ARG A 172 20.59 57.18 -33.88
C ARG A 172 19.37 57.82 -34.53
N ASP A 173 18.23 57.79 -33.84
CA ASP A 173 16.97 58.31 -34.35
C ASP A 173 16.85 59.84 -34.16
N THR A 174 17.75 60.46 -33.39
CA THR A 174 17.76 61.91 -33.15
C THR A 174 18.12 62.67 -34.43
N PRO A 175 17.34 63.68 -34.84
CA PRO A 175 17.67 64.52 -35.99
C PRO A 175 19.06 65.14 -35.86
N VAL A 176 19.83 65.14 -36.95
CA VAL A 176 21.24 65.58 -36.96
C VAL A 176 21.44 66.96 -36.34
N ARG A 177 20.53 67.92 -36.58
CA ARG A 177 20.62 69.27 -35.99
C ARG A 177 20.52 69.22 -34.46
N GLU A 178 19.58 68.47 -33.90
CA GLU A 178 19.39 68.36 -32.45
C GLU A 178 20.58 67.67 -31.79
N TYR A 179 21.06 66.56 -32.39
CA TYR A 179 22.25 65.86 -31.94
C TYR A 179 23.49 66.78 -31.90
N LEU A 180 23.73 67.54 -32.98
CA LEU A 180 24.86 68.47 -33.01
C LEU A 180 24.71 69.56 -31.93
N MET A 181 23.51 70.13 -31.77
CA MET A 181 23.25 71.19 -30.78
C MET A 181 23.46 70.74 -29.34
N GLU A 182 23.12 69.49 -29.02
CA GLU A 182 23.23 68.94 -27.67
C GLU A 182 24.64 68.44 -27.33
N TYR A 183 25.29 67.71 -28.25
CA TYR A 183 26.53 66.98 -27.94
C TYR A 183 27.81 67.67 -28.45
N MET A 184 27.75 68.41 -29.57
CA MET A 184 28.96 68.91 -30.23
C MET A 184 29.11 70.43 -30.19
N ILE A 185 28.00 71.17 -30.38
CA ILE A 185 28.01 72.63 -30.51
C ILE A 185 28.50 73.34 -29.23
N PRO A 186 28.19 72.92 -27.99
CA PRO A 186 28.71 73.58 -26.80
C PRO A 186 30.26 73.63 -26.78
N SER A 187 30.91 72.46 -26.92
CA SER A 187 32.37 72.36 -26.93
C SER A 187 33.00 73.02 -28.16
N LEU A 188 32.37 72.92 -29.33
CA LEU A 188 32.82 73.62 -30.55
C LEU A 188 32.74 75.13 -30.41
N THR A 189 31.69 75.66 -29.79
CA THR A 189 31.49 77.10 -29.62
C THR A 189 32.53 77.67 -28.65
N GLU A 190 32.77 76.98 -27.53
CA GLU A 190 33.83 77.36 -26.59
C GLU A 190 35.22 77.32 -27.23
N GLY A 191 35.54 76.26 -27.98
CA GLY A 191 36.80 76.15 -28.70
C GLY A 191 36.96 77.22 -29.79
N LEU A 192 35.91 77.54 -30.54
CA LEU A 192 35.92 78.60 -31.55
C LEU A 192 36.10 79.99 -30.91
N ILE A 193 35.48 80.23 -29.76
CA ILE A 193 35.69 81.46 -28.99
C ILE A 193 37.17 81.57 -28.56
N GLU A 194 37.78 80.47 -28.14
CA GLU A 194 39.18 80.46 -27.70
C GLU A 194 40.16 80.68 -28.86
N VAL A 195 39.91 80.07 -30.02
CA VAL A 195 40.66 80.34 -31.25
C VAL A 195 40.60 81.82 -31.63
N CYS A 196 39.43 82.46 -31.52
CA CYS A 196 39.25 83.88 -31.81
C CYS A 196 40.00 84.80 -30.83
N LYS A 197 40.24 84.37 -29.58
CA LYS A 197 41.02 85.15 -28.61
C LYS A 197 42.53 85.05 -28.87
N VAL A 198 43.02 83.85 -29.18
CA VAL A 198 44.45 83.57 -29.32
C VAL A 198 44.97 83.93 -30.72
N MET A 199 44.10 83.88 -31.74
CA MET A 199 44.44 84.06 -33.16
C MET A 199 45.73 83.31 -33.56
N PRO A 200 45.76 81.98 -33.42
CA PRO A 200 46.93 81.17 -33.76
C PRO A 200 47.17 81.11 -35.28
N ASP A 201 48.41 80.85 -35.68
CA ASP A 201 48.81 80.76 -37.10
C ASP A 201 48.06 79.64 -37.86
N ASN A 202 47.74 78.53 -37.17
CA ASN A 202 46.88 77.47 -37.70
C ASN A 202 45.64 77.27 -36.79
N PRO A 203 44.50 77.90 -37.13
CA PRO A 203 43.29 77.84 -36.29
C PRO A 203 42.64 76.45 -36.28
N THR A 204 42.81 75.64 -37.32
CA THR A 204 42.20 74.31 -37.41
C THR A 204 42.89 73.31 -36.48
N ASP A 205 44.22 73.25 -36.50
CA ASP A 205 44.98 72.34 -35.65
C ASP A 205 44.83 72.72 -34.16
N TYR A 206 44.78 74.03 -33.87
CA TYR A 206 44.55 74.52 -32.51
C TYR A 206 43.17 74.12 -31.98
N LEU A 207 42.12 74.24 -32.80
CA LEU A 207 40.77 73.81 -32.43
C LEU A 207 40.68 72.29 -32.23
N ALA A 208 41.30 71.50 -33.09
CA ALA A 208 41.32 70.04 -32.96
C ALA A 208 41.97 69.61 -31.64
N LYS A 209 43.14 70.19 -31.31
CA LYS A 209 43.83 69.93 -30.05
C LYS A 209 42.99 70.37 -28.84
N TYR A 210 42.33 71.52 -28.93
CA TYR A 210 41.44 72.00 -27.87
C TYR A 210 40.28 71.02 -27.61
N LEU A 211 39.66 70.52 -28.68
CA LEU A 211 38.58 69.53 -28.57
C LEU A 211 39.07 68.18 -28.03
N GLU A 212 40.26 67.71 -28.41
CA GLU A 212 40.84 66.48 -27.83
C GLU A 212 41.15 66.61 -26.32
N GLU A 213 41.48 67.81 -25.84
CA GLU A 213 41.79 68.06 -24.44
C GLU A 213 40.55 68.31 -23.56
N HIS A 214 39.41 68.71 -24.16
CA HIS A 214 38.22 69.21 -23.43
C HIS A 214 36.89 68.52 -23.80
N ALA A 215 36.88 67.53 -24.69
CA ALA A 215 35.71 66.71 -25.04
C ALA A 215 35.83 65.27 -24.48
#